data_AF-A0A344U0F4-F1
#
_entry.id   AF-A0A344U0F4-F1
#
_cell.length_a   1.000
_cell.length_b   1.000
_cell.length_c   1.000
_cell.angle_alpha   90.00
_cell.angle_beta   90.00
_cell.angle_gamma   90.00
#
_symmetry.space_group_name_H-M   'P 1'
#
loop_
_entity.id
_entity.type
_entity.pdbx_description
1 polymer ?
#
loop_
_entity_poly.entity_id
_entity_poly.type
_entity_poly.pdbx_seq_one_letter_code
_entity_poly.pdbx_strand_id
1 'polypeptide(L)'
;MPDPHLVPPLAAVPERAPEPAPGSGTEPGPLPRCPVCARLPERISWRQQPGRPVVLAFAPCGHRHTSPAAPVLAVTPPRPPVRRRP
;
A
#
# COMPACT_ATOMS: atom_id res chain seq x y z
N MET A 1 40.94 7.68 -5.64
CA MET A 1 39.90 6.64 -5.62
C MET A 1 38.64 7.29 -5.06
N PRO A 2 37.58 7.50 -5.86
CA PRO A 2 36.31 7.99 -5.32
C PRO A 2 35.70 6.95 -4.37
N ASP A 3 35.15 7.42 -3.26
CA ASP A 3 34.59 6.60 -2.19
C ASP A 3 33.32 5.86 -2.67
N PRO A 4 33.25 4.52 -2.56
CA PRO A 4 32.13 3.71 -3.04
C PRO A 4 30.85 3.79 -2.17
N HIS A 5 30.89 4.51 -1.04
CA HIS A 5 29.78 4.66 -0.09
C HIS A 5 29.11 6.03 -0.16
N LEU A 6 29.39 6.84 -1.18
CA LEU A 6 28.60 8.05 -1.46
C LEU A 6 27.19 7.66 -1.90
N VAL A 7 26.29 7.53 -0.94
CA VAL A 7 24.85 7.39 -1.18
C VAL A 7 24.35 8.72 -1.76
N PRO A 8 23.77 8.73 -2.98
CA PRO A 8 23.15 9.93 -3.52
C PRO A 8 22.07 10.42 -2.54
N PRO A 9 21.93 11.75 -2.32
CA PRO A 9 20.85 12.29 -1.52
C PRO A 9 19.52 11.76 -2.05
N LEU A 10 18.71 11.14 -1.20
CA LEU A 10 17.37 10.70 -1.58
C LEU A 10 16.61 11.93 -2.09
N ALA A 11 16.20 11.88 -3.37
CA ALA A 11 15.41 12.94 -3.98
C ALA A 11 14.21 13.24 -3.08
N ALA A 12 14.02 14.52 -2.77
CA ALA A 12 12.96 14.98 -1.89
C ALA A 12 11.61 14.39 -2.34
N VAL A 13 10.91 13.77 -1.40
CA VAL A 13 9.52 13.33 -1.58
C VAL A 13 8.71 14.59 -1.90
N PRO A 14 7.86 14.60 -2.93
CA PRO A 14 6.98 15.73 -3.22
C PRO A 14 6.22 16.11 -1.93
N GLU A 15 6.32 17.37 -1.51
CA GLU A 15 5.58 17.88 -0.37
C GLU A 15 4.10 17.54 -0.58
N ARG A 16 3.54 16.79 0.38
CA ARG A 16 2.13 16.43 0.35
C ARG A 16 1.30 17.72 0.39
N ALA A 17 0.31 17.80 -0.49
CA ALA A 17 -0.75 18.80 -0.44
C ALA A 17 -1.36 18.87 0.99
N PRO A 18 -1.84 20.04 1.41
CA PRO A 18 -2.27 20.30 2.79
C PRO A 18 -3.28 19.27 3.30
N GLU A 19 -3.08 18.80 4.53
CA GLU A 19 -4.02 17.90 5.21
C GLU A 19 -5.41 18.55 5.30
N PRO A 20 -6.49 17.85 4.93
CA PRO A 20 -7.85 18.34 5.18
C PRO A 20 -8.13 18.34 6.68
N ALA A 21 -8.86 19.37 7.12
CA ALA A 21 -9.21 19.62 8.52
C ALA A 21 -9.81 18.38 9.23
N PRO A 22 -9.57 18.23 10.55
CA PRO A 22 -10.13 17.13 11.33
C PRO A 22 -11.64 17.28 11.42
N GLY A 23 -12.37 16.53 10.58
CA GLY A 23 -13.84 16.54 10.57
C GLY A 23 -14.50 16.27 9.21
N SER A 24 -13.78 16.43 8.09
CA SER A 24 -14.30 16.19 6.73
C SER A 24 -13.52 15.12 5.98
N GLY A 25 -13.25 13.99 6.63
CA GLY A 25 -12.52 12.85 6.05
C GLY A 25 -13.40 11.92 5.22
N THR A 26 -14.00 12.42 4.14
CA THR A 26 -14.50 11.56 3.03
C THR A 26 -13.39 11.37 2.00
N GLU A 27 -12.22 10.90 2.43
CA GLU A 27 -11.44 10.04 1.56
C GLU A 27 -11.68 8.62 2.05
N PRO A 28 -12.29 7.73 1.22
CA PRO A 28 -12.34 6.34 1.58
C PRO A 28 -10.89 5.87 1.74
N GLY A 29 -10.50 5.53 2.97
CA GLY A 29 -9.27 4.78 3.18
C GLY A 29 -9.26 3.56 2.27
N PRO A 30 -8.09 2.96 2.00
CA PRO A 30 -7.91 1.94 0.96
C PRO A 30 -8.74 0.66 1.14
N LEU A 31 -9.51 0.55 2.22
CA LEU A 31 -10.30 -0.62 2.57
C LEU A 31 -11.78 -0.39 2.36
N PRO A 32 -12.48 -1.37 1.74
CA PRO A 32 -13.92 -1.30 1.60
C PRO A 32 -14.59 -1.38 2.98
N ARG A 33 -15.72 -0.68 3.12
CA ARG A 33 -16.60 -0.78 4.29
C ARG A 33 -17.40 -2.08 4.26
N CYS A 34 -17.86 -2.52 5.43
CA CYS A 34 -18.74 -3.68 5.54
C CYS A 34 -20.08 -3.40 4.83
N PRO A 35 -20.55 -4.27 3.92
CA PRO A 35 -21.86 -4.10 3.28
C PRO A 35 -23.03 -4.27 4.25
N VAL A 36 -22.80 -4.87 5.43
CA VAL A 36 -23.84 -5.13 6.44
C VAL A 36 -23.97 -3.98 7.44
N CYS A 37 -22.85 -3.50 7.99
CA CYS A 37 -22.86 -2.53 9.09
C CYS A 37 -22.14 -1.21 8.79
N ALA A 38 -21.66 -1.02 7.55
CA ALA A 38 -20.90 0.14 7.08
C ALA A 38 -19.60 0.46 7.84
N ARG A 39 -19.21 -0.37 8.82
CA ARG A 39 -17.97 -0.20 9.59
C ARG A 39 -16.74 -0.58 8.77
N LEU A 40 -15.61 0.03 9.10
CA LEU A 40 -14.31 -0.37 8.59
C LEU A 40 -13.92 -1.75 9.14
N PRO A 41 -13.13 -2.54 8.39
CA PRO A 41 -12.61 -3.78 8.91
C PRO A 41 -11.65 -3.48 10.05
N GLU A 42 -11.63 -4.35 11.06
CA GLU A 42 -10.81 -4.09 12.25
C GLU A 42 -9.33 -4.21 11.92
N ARG A 43 -8.95 -5.20 11.10
CA ARG A 43 -7.58 -5.50 10.69
C ARG A 43 -7.56 -6.18 9.33
N ILE A 44 -6.67 -5.75 8.44
CA ILE A 44 -6.18 -6.59 7.33
C ILE A 44 -5.11 -7.51 7.92
N SER A 45 -5.16 -8.81 7.66
CA SER A 45 -4.08 -9.69 8.07
C SER A 45 -2.78 -9.27 7.37
N TRP A 46 -1.83 -8.71 8.12
CA TRP A 46 -0.47 -8.40 7.63
C TRP A 46 0.29 -9.62 7.07
N ARG A 47 -0.21 -10.82 7.34
CA ARG A 47 0.26 -12.08 6.76
C ARG A 47 -0.34 -12.31 5.37
N GLN A 48 -0.27 -11.31 4.51
CA GLN A 48 -0.62 -11.50 3.11
C GLN A 48 0.41 -12.46 2.50
N GLN A 49 -0.04 -13.61 2.04
CA GLN A 49 0.79 -14.53 1.30
C GLN A 49 0.63 -14.23 -0.19
N PRO A 50 1.73 -14.09 -0.96
CA PRO A 50 1.64 -13.98 -2.41
C PRO A 50 0.78 -15.12 -2.98
N GLY A 51 -0.15 -14.79 -3.87
CA GLY A 51 -1.06 -15.77 -4.46
C GLY A 51 -2.23 -16.23 -3.58
N ARG A 52 -2.40 -15.68 -2.37
CA ARG A 52 -3.58 -15.95 -1.52
C ARG A 52 -4.55 -14.75 -1.49
N PRO A 53 -5.87 -15.00 -1.51
CA PRO A 53 -6.87 -13.95 -1.32
C PRO A 53 -6.76 -13.24 0.03
N VAL A 54 -7.03 -11.95 0.03
CA VAL A 54 -7.13 -11.14 1.25
C VAL A 54 -8.46 -11.42 1.95
N VAL A 55 -8.45 -11.53 3.28
CA VAL A 55 -9.67 -11.63 4.09
C VAL A 55 -9.81 -10.40 4.98
N LEU A 56 -10.96 -9.73 4.89
CA LEU A 56 -11.36 -8.61 5.74
C LEU A 56 -12.40 -9.11 6.74
N ALA A 57 -12.16 -8.89 8.02
CA ALA A 57 -13.10 -9.21 9.09
C ALA A 57 -13.66 -7.91 9.68
N PHE A 58 -14.97 -7.89 9.89
CA PHE A 58 -15.71 -6.72 10.37
C PHE A 58 -16.42 -7.10 11.66
N ALA A 59 -16.07 -6.47 12.79
CA ALA A 59 -16.84 -6.58 14.01
C ALA A 59 -17.58 -5.27 14.35
N PRO A 60 -18.67 -5.37 15.14
CA PRO A 60 -19.17 -6.56 15.83
C PRO A 60 -19.96 -7.55 14.95
N CYS A 61 -20.30 -7.19 13.71
CA CYS A 61 -21.23 -7.98 12.88
C CYS A 61 -20.73 -9.37 12.46
N GLY A 62 -19.43 -9.66 12.59
CA GLY A 62 -18.84 -10.94 12.20
C GLY A 62 -18.74 -11.18 10.69
N HIS A 63 -19.15 -10.22 9.85
CA HIS A 63 -19.05 -10.33 8.39
C HIS A 63 -17.59 -10.53 7.96
N ARG A 64 -17.39 -11.38 6.96
CA ARG A 64 -16.09 -11.65 6.35
C ARG A 64 -16.17 -11.47 4.85
N HIS A 65 -15.29 -10.64 4.31
CA HIS A 65 -15.16 -10.44 2.87
C HIS A 65 -13.82 -11.01 2.40
N THR A 66 -13.86 -11.86 1.38
CA THR A 66 -12.66 -12.39 0.72
C THR A 66 -12.51 -11.71 -0.64
N SER A 67 -11.34 -11.16 -0.91
CA SER A 67 -11.01 -10.60 -2.23
C SER A 67 -11.21 -11.66 -3.32
N PRO A 68 -11.82 -11.33 -4.47
CA PRO A 68 -12.07 -12.31 -5.54
C PRO A 68 -10.78 -12.84 -6.17
N ALA A 69 -9.69 -12.08 -6.10
CA ALA A 69 -8.37 -12.49 -6.57
C ALA A 69 -7.27 -12.18 -5.54
N ALA A 70 -6.18 -12.94 -5.60
CA ALA A 70 -4.98 -12.62 -4.85
C ALA A 70 -4.32 -11.35 -5.42
N PRO A 71 -3.84 -10.44 -4.57
CA PRO A 71 -3.12 -9.27 -5.06
C PRO A 71 -1.83 -9.71 -5.77
N VAL A 72 -1.65 -9.26 -7.01
CA VAL A 72 -0.41 -9.47 -7.76
C VAL A 72 0.60 -8.43 -7.30
N LEU A 73 1.67 -8.87 -6.63
CA LEU A 73 2.80 -8.01 -6.30
C LEU A 73 3.68 -7.88 -7.54
N ALA A 74 3.49 -6.79 -8.29
CA ALA A 74 4.38 -6.44 -9.40
C ALA A 74 5.68 -5.85 -8.84
N VAL A 75 6.77 -6.59 -8.96
CA VAL A 75 8.12 -6.09 -8.64
C VAL A 75 8.76 -5.61 -9.94
N THR A 76 8.99 -4.31 -10.06
CA THR A 76 9.75 -3.75 -11.18
C THR A 76 11.22 -4.16 -11.02
N PRO A 77 11.82 -4.88 -11.98
CA PRO A 77 13.23 -5.23 -11.90
C PRO A 77 14.10 -3.96 -11.97
N PRO A 78 15.28 -3.95 -11.32
CA PRO A 78 16.20 -2.82 -11.42
C PRO A 78 16.61 -2.60 -12.88
N ARG A 79 16.68 -1.34 -13.31
CA ARG A 79 17.12 -1.02 -14.68
C ARG A 79 18.59 -1.41 -14.85
N PRO A 80 18.98 -2.02 -15.99
CA PRO A 80 20.38 -2.30 -16.27
C PRO A 80 21.19 -1.00 -16.34
N PRO A 81 22.47 -1.02 -15.92
CA PRO A 81 23.33 0.16 -15.97
C PRO A 81 23.52 0.60 -17.43
N VAL A 82 23.35 1.91 -17.67
CA VAL A 82 23.60 2.52 -18.97
C VAL A 82 25.11 2.46 -19.23
N ARG A 83 25.54 1.64 -20.20
CA ARG A 83 26.93 1.65 -20.68
C ARG A 83 27.17 2.98 -21.38
N ARG A 84 27.93 3.88 -20.76
CA ARG A 84 28.50 5.05 -21.45
C ARG A 84 29.55 4.52 -22.43
N ARG A 85 29.36 4.81 -23.72
CA ARG A 85 30.32 4.47 -24.78
C ARG A 85 31.57 5.37 -24.61
N PRO A 86 32.79 4.83 -24.76
CA PRO A 86 34.04 5.60 -24.62
C PRO A 86 34.18 6.68 -25.68
#